data_AF-A0A1I7Z5Y0-F1
#
_entry.id   AF-A0A1I7Z5Y0-F1
#
_cell.length_a   1.000
_cell.length_b   1.000
_cell.length_c   1.000
_cell.angle_alpha   90.00
_cell.angle_beta   90.00
_cell.angle_gamma   90.00
#
_symmetry.space_group_name_H-M   'P 1'
#
loop_
_entity.id
_entity.type
_entity.pdbx_description
1 polymer ?
#
loop_
_entity_poly.entity_id
_entity_poly.type
_entity_poly.pdbx_seq_one_letter_code
_entity_poly.pdbx_strand_id
1 'polypeptide(L)'
;MMDEVPFKFVDSVVELLGKQTLDSSVDLNIIRKNRRFIRIQWIKDDNDGSDWMLMIHWEDVQPSGEPEIAKLLGSLAPQIEPSSSFDSIHNSPGCQHVLLRSLINKAHFCSINLYYYGKISHDFLEDQINNSPFLERVLLRGEWPQSVLTLMATFCLKSEPRRPVSVELRKGTKLRIDINYLRTFFDAWKAKGRLQCKLTVQGKPLHVEERRALKAMGRQPSPSKAPVLATPAGPLVEKPAAPASAASKPEKEAEKQKEEDKKARLLRTEPEDKKPAEKTPEEP
;
A
#
# COMPACT_ATOMS: atom_id res chain seq x y z
N MET A 1 27.36 21.46 -7.71
CA MET A 1 27.89 20.21 -8.27
C MET A 1 27.64 19.15 -7.22
N MET A 2 26.72 18.21 -7.48
CA MET A 2 26.60 17.01 -6.65
C MET A 2 27.61 16.02 -7.20
N ASP A 3 28.52 15.52 -6.37
CA ASP A 3 29.46 14.47 -6.75
C ASP A 3 28.65 13.27 -7.25
N GLU A 4 29.01 12.74 -8.43
CA GLU A 4 28.40 11.53 -8.98
C GLU A 4 28.69 10.37 -8.02
N VAL A 5 27.73 10.08 -7.14
CA VAL A 5 27.78 8.89 -6.29
C VAL A 5 27.67 7.70 -7.23
N PRO A 6 28.71 6.84 -7.33
CA PRO A 6 28.65 5.67 -8.20
C PRO A 6 27.47 4.79 -7.76
N PHE A 7 26.43 4.74 -8.60
CA PHE A 7 25.29 3.87 -8.35
C PHE A 7 25.77 2.43 -8.47
N LYS A 8 25.88 1.74 -7.35
CA LYS A 8 25.86 0.27 -7.34
C LYS A 8 24.43 -0.19 -7.63
N PHE A 9 23.94 0.14 -8.81
CA PHE A 9 22.68 -0.36 -9.32
C PHE A 9 23.03 -1.52 -10.22
N VAL A 10 23.17 -2.68 -9.61
CA VAL A 10 23.44 -3.91 -10.32
C VAL A 10 22.48 -4.93 -9.77
N ASP A 11 21.65 -5.47 -10.67
CA ASP A 11 20.63 -6.46 -10.37
C ASP A 11 19.86 -6.23 -9.07
N SER A 12 19.32 -5.01 -8.90
CA SER A 12 18.17 -4.83 -8.00
C SER A 12 17.13 -5.88 -8.40
N VAL A 13 16.97 -6.82 -7.48
CA VAL A 13 16.58 -8.19 -7.71
C VAL A 13 15.27 -8.21 -8.50
N VAL A 14 15.39 -8.58 -9.78
CA VAL A 14 14.30 -9.25 -10.45
C VAL A 14 14.25 -10.62 -9.77
N GLU A 15 13.41 -10.75 -8.75
CA GLU A 15 13.16 -12.02 -8.07
C GLU A 15 12.41 -12.91 -9.07
N LEU A 16 13.19 -13.52 -9.96
CA LEU A 16 12.73 -14.21 -11.15
C LEU A 16 12.43 -15.65 -10.76
N LEU A 17 11.31 -15.82 -10.06
CA LEU A 17 10.63 -17.08 -9.79
C LEU A 17 11.45 -18.17 -9.09
N GLY A 18 11.18 -18.33 -7.79
CA GLY A 18 11.29 -19.61 -7.08
C GLY A 18 12.47 -19.69 -6.11
N LYS A 19 12.18 -20.00 -4.85
CA LYS A 19 13.13 -20.35 -3.77
C LYS A 19 13.94 -21.61 -4.09
N GLN A 20 14.74 -21.60 -5.15
CA GLN A 20 15.73 -22.64 -5.43
C GLN A 20 17.04 -21.98 -5.81
N THR A 21 17.91 -21.86 -4.80
CA THR A 21 19.38 -22.00 -4.89
C THR A 21 19.95 -21.82 -6.29
N LEU A 22 20.04 -20.57 -6.76
CA LEU A 22 20.84 -20.21 -7.91
C LEU A 22 22.01 -19.40 -7.39
N ASP A 23 23.22 -19.88 -7.68
CA ASP A 23 24.44 -19.05 -7.67
C ASP A 23 24.08 -17.70 -8.29
N SER A 24 24.38 -16.62 -7.58
CA SER A 24 23.85 -15.25 -7.75
C SER A 24 24.21 -14.56 -9.08
N SER A 25 24.78 -15.29 -10.03
CA SER A 25 25.09 -14.84 -11.39
C SER A 25 24.14 -15.52 -12.37
N VAL A 26 22.87 -15.10 -12.36
CA VAL A 26 21.97 -15.46 -13.47
C VAL A 26 22.38 -14.62 -14.66
N ASP A 27 23.08 -15.22 -15.61
CA ASP A 27 23.45 -14.56 -16.88
C ASP A 27 22.18 -13.99 -17.54
N LEU A 28 22.09 -12.66 -17.62
CA LEU A 28 20.97 -11.95 -18.24
C LEU A 28 20.75 -12.39 -19.70
N ASN A 29 21.74 -13.00 -20.35
CA ASN A 29 21.56 -13.63 -21.67
C ASN A 29 20.66 -14.87 -21.61
N ILE A 30 20.63 -15.62 -20.50
CA ILE A 30 19.67 -16.71 -20.30
C ILE A 30 18.25 -16.14 -20.25
N ILE A 31 18.06 -15.01 -19.55
CA ILE A 31 16.78 -14.29 -19.53
C ILE A 31 16.39 -13.85 -20.95
N ARG A 32 17.34 -13.27 -21.69
CA ARG A 32 17.11 -12.83 -23.07
C ARG A 32 16.84 -13.98 -24.05
N LYS A 33 17.43 -15.16 -23.83
CA LYS A 33 17.21 -16.36 -24.67
C LYS A 33 15.86 -17.02 -24.36
N ASN A 34 15.40 -16.94 -23.11
CA ASN A 34 14.17 -17.59 -22.62
C ASN A 34 12.99 -16.63 -22.37
N ARG A 35 12.94 -15.49 -23.09
CA ARG A 35 11.92 -14.43 -22.94
C ARG A 35 10.46 -14.90 -22.96
N ARG A 36 10.17 -16.07 -23.57
CA ARG A 36 8.81 -16.62 -23.64
C ARG A 36 8.33 -17.24 -22.32
N PHE A 37 9.24 -17.68 -21.47
CA PHE A 37 8.94 -18.43 -20.25
C PHE A 37 9.18 -17.62 -18.98
N ILE A 38 9.93 -16.53 -19.11
CA ILE A 38 10.32 -15.70 -17.98
C ILE A 38 9.35 -14.55 -17.81
N ARG A 39 8.84 -14.41 -16.58
CA ARG A 39 7.93 -13.34 -16.17
C ARG A 39 8.48 -12.67 -14.93
N ILE A 40 8.63 -11.36 -15.00
CA ILE A 40 9.09 -10.54 -13.86
C ILE A 40 7.87 -10.25 -13.00
N GLN A 41 7.85 -10.79 -11.79
CA GLN A 41 6.74 -10.62 -10.83
C GLN A 41 6.99 -9.50 -9.83
N TRP A 42 8.24 -9.15 -9.58
CA TRP A 42 8.59 -8.13 -8.59
C TRP A 42 9.78 -7.31 -9.08
N ILE A 43 9.69 -5.99 -8.92
CA ILE A 43 10.83 -5.06 -9.03
C ILE A 43 10.93 -4.31 -7.71
N LYS A 44 12.07 -4.42 -7.03
CA LYS A 44 12.33 -3.78 -5.75
C LYS A 44 13.57 -2.90 -5.83
N ASP A 45 13.46 -1.65 -5.39
CA ASP A 45 14.62 -0.84 -5.03
C ASP A 45 14.98 -1.15 -3.58
N ASP A 46 16.14 -1.77 -3.42
CA ASP A 46 16.55 -2.48 -2.22
C ASP A 46 17.70 -1.77 -1.49
N ASN A 47 17.75 -0.45 -1.65
CA ASN A 47 18.82 0.39 -1.13
C ASN A 47 18.55 0.88 0.32
N ASP A 48 17.96 0.07 1.22
CA ASP A 48 17.79 0.51 2.63
C ASP A 48 19.10 0.56 3.40
N GLY A 49 20.15 -0.08 2.90
CA GLY A 49 21.33 -0.36 3.71
C GLY A 49 21.01 -1.25 4.90
N SER A 50 19.91 -2.01 4.87
CA SER A 50 19.63 -2.97 5.94
C SER A 50 20.47 -4.23 5.75
N ASP A 51 20.75 -4.91 6.87
CA ASP A 51 21.75 -6.00 6.97
C ASP A 51 21.54 -7.15 5.98
N TRP A 52 20.36 -7.30 5.36
CA TRP A 52 20.20 -8.33 4.32
C TRP A 52 21.09 -8.04 3.09
N MET A 53 21.45 -6.77 2.83
CA MET A 53 22.48 -6.44 1.84
C MET A 53 23.88 -6.94 2.24
N LEU A 54 24.18 -7.09 3.54
CA LEU A 54 25.44 -7.70 4.00
C LEU A 54 25.50 -9.19 3.70
N MET A 55 24.34 -9.85 3.51
CA MET A 55 24.27 -11.27 3.17
C MET A 55 24.52 -11.54 1.68
N ILE A 56 24.39 -10.53 0.82
CA ILE A 56 24.68 -10.64 -0.61
C ILE A 56 26.04 -9.99 -0.85
N HIS A 57 27.06 -10.80 -1.12
CA HIS A 57 28.39 -10.29 -1.48
C HIS A 57 28.33 -9.63 -2.87
N TRP A 58 28.14 -8.32 -2.90
CA TRP A 58 28.21 -7.46 -4.09
C TRP A 58 29.66 -7.09 -4.47
N GLU A 59 30.67 -7.79 -3.92
CA GLU A 59 32.08 -7.43 -4.06
C GLU A 59 32.57 -7.51 -5.52
N ASP A 60 32.04 -8.47 -6.28
CA ASP A 60 32.46 -8.71 -7.68
C ASP A 60 31.57 -8.01 -8.71
N VAL A 61 30.59 -7.22 -8.26
CA VAL A 61 29.52 -6.73 -9.12
C VAL A 61 29.83 -5.32 -9.62
N GLN A 62 30.11 -5.20 -10.92
CA GLN A 62 30.47 -3.92 -11.52
C GLN A 62 29.28 -2.94 -11.56
N PRO A 63 29.42 -1.71 -11.02
CA PRO A 63 28.37 -0.70 -11.08
C PRO A 63 28.00 -0.40 -12.53
N SER A 64 26.69 -0.29 -12.79
CA SER A 64 26.17 0.14 -14.09
C SER A 64 25.80 1.62 -14.03
N GLY A 65 26.03 2.34 -15.12
CA GLY A 65 25.56 3.72 -15.26
C GLY A 65 24.05 3.78 -15.52
N GLU A 66 23.47 4.96 -15.30
CA GLU A 66 22.06 5.23 -15.61
C GLU A 66 21.63 4.82 -17.04
N PRO A 67 22.40 5.10 -18.12
CA PRO A 67 21.96 4.73 -19.47
C PRO A 67 21.95 3.22 -19.70
N GLU A 68 22.89 2.47 -19.11
CA GLU A 68 22.92 1.00 -19.18
C GLU A 68 21.70 0.39 -18.49
N ILE A 69 21.37 0.91 -17.30
CA ILE A 69 20.20 0.48 -16.51
C ILE A 69 18.91 0.79 -17.27
N ALA A 70 18.78 2.01 -17.80
CA ALA A 70 17.60 2.42 -18.53
C ALA A 70 17.39 1.57 -19.80
N LYS A 71 18.47 1.26 -20.51
CA LYS A 71 18.45 0.36 -21.66
C LYS A 71 18.06 -1.06 -21.26
N LEU A 72 18.60 -1.57 -20.16
CA LEU A 72 18.27 -2.89 -19.64
C LEU A 72 16.78 -2.98 -19.27
N LEU A 73 16.30 -2.10 -18.40
CA LEU A 73 14.90 -2.06 -17.96
C LEU A 73 13.93 -1.86 -19.13
N GLY A 74 14.29 -0.99 -20.08
CA GLY A 74 13.52 -0.82 -21.31
C GLY A 74 13.40 -2.12 -22.11
N SER A 75 14.46 -2.92 -22.18
CA SER A 75 14.45 -4.22 -22.86
C SER A 75 13.70 -5.33 -22.08
N LEU A 76 13.59 -5.18 -20.76
CA LEU A 76 12.89 -6.10 -19.88
C LEU A 76 11.41 -5.75 -19.71
N ALA A 77 10.98 -4.52 -20.00
CA ALA A 77 9.60 -4.08 -19.80
C ALA A 77 8.54 -5.01 -20.41
N PRO A 78 8.70 -5.57 -21.64
CA PRO A 78 7.74 -6.53 -22.20
C PRO A 78 7.64 -7.88 -21.45
N GLN A 79 8.60 -8.17 -20.56
CA GLN A 79 8.65 -9.39 -19.74
C GLN A 79 8.05 -9.17 -18.35
N ILE A 80 7.72 -7.92 -18.00
CA ILE A 80 7.05 -7.59 -16.74
C ILE A 80 5.62 -8.09 -16.80
N GLU A 81 5.27 -8.95 -15.85
CA GLU A 81 3.93 -9.50 -15.76
C GLU A 81 2.97 -8.39 -15.33
N PRO A 82 1.75 -8.28 -15.90
CA PRO A 82 0.82 -7.26 -15.45
C PRO A 82 0.36 -7.41 -13.99
N SER A 83 0.47 -8.62 -13.42
CA SER A 83 0.26 -8.89 -12.00
C SER A 83 1.48 -8.60 -11.13
N SER A 84 2.53 -8.00 -11.69
CA SER A 84 3.75 -7.70 -10.95
C SER A 84 3.59 -6.55 -9.97
N SER A 85 4.51 -6.51 -9.00
CA SER A 85 4.62 -5.45 -8.00
C SER A 85 5.87 -4.60 -8.24
N PHE A 86 5.73 -3.30 -8.06
CA PHE A 86 6.85 -2.36 -8.01
C PHE A 86 6.97 -1.78 -6.60
N ASP A 87 8.13 -1.94 -5.98
CA ASP A 87 8.40 -1.44 -4.65
C ASP A 87 9.65 -0.55 -4.62
N SER A 88 9.44 0.71 -4.25
CA SER A 88 10.44 1.74 -4.15
C SER A 88 10.32 2.41 -2.77
N ILE A 89 10.77 1.65 -1.76
CA ILE A 89 10.57 1.96 -0.34
C ILE A 89 11.58 2.95 0.24
N HIS A 90 12.74 3.12 -0.39
CA HIS A 90 13.84 3.88 0.18
C HIS A 90 14.01 5.23 -0.47
N ASN A 91 14.47 6.20 0.32
CA ASN A 91 14.82 7.53 -0.17
C ASN A 91 16.20 7.46 -0.86
N SER A 92 16.30 6.67 -1.94
CA SER A 92 17.45 6.65 -2.84
C SER A 92 17.13 7.43 -4.12
N PRO A 93 17.34 8.77 -4.09
CA PRO A 93 17.20 9.67 -5.21
C PRO A 93 17.46 9.12 -6.61
N GLY A 94 18.68 8.64 -6.83
CA GLY A 94 19.12 8.28 -8.18
C GLY A 94 18.52 6.96 -8.66
N CYS A 95 18.46 5.94 -7.80
CA CYS A 95 17.84 4.66 -8.15
C CYS A 95 16.37 4.85 -8.56
N GLN A 96 15.60 5.59 -7.76
CA GLN A 96 14.20 5.87 -8.07
C GLN A 96 14.05 6.64 -9.39
N HIS A 97 14.87 7.67 -9.59
CA HIS A 97 14.81 8.47 -10.81
C HIS A 97 14.99 7.60 -12.06
N VAL A 98 16.02 6.77 -12.07
CA VAL A 98 16.34 5.87 -13.19
C VAL A 98 15.25 4.82 -13.38
N LEU A 99 14.80 4.17 -12.31
CA LEU A 99 13.75 3.14 -12.35
C LEU A 99 12.43 3.68 -12.91
N LEU A 100 11.91 4.75 -12.29
CA LEU A 100 10.61 5.34 -12.66
C LEU A 100 10.64 5.86 -14.10
N ARG A 101 11.70 6.57 -14.49
CA ARG A 101 11.87 7.07 -15.86
C ARG A 101 11.99 5.96 -16.89
N SER A 102 12.57 4.82 -16.52
CA SER A 102 12.75 3.69 -17.44
C SER A 102 11.46 2.93 -17.68
N LEU A 103 10.58 2.87 -16.66
CA LEU A 103 9.37 2.05 -16.63
C LEU A 103 8.08 2.81 -16.98
N ILE A 104 8.06 4.14 -16.83
CA ILE A 104 6.90 4.97 -17.16
C ILE A 104 6.45 4.74 -18.62
N ASN A 105 5.15 4.56 -18.83
CA ASN A 105 4.52 4.23 -20.13
C ASN A 105 5.00 2.91 -20.78
N LYS A 106 5.82 2.09 -20.09
CA LYS A 106 6.36 0.83 -20.63
C LYS A 106 5.94 -0.40 -19.83
N ALA A 107 5.69 -0.22 -18.54
CA ALA A 107 5.29 -1.30 -17.63
C ALA A 107 4.09 -0.86 -16.80
N HIS A 108 3.17 -1.79 -16.55
CA HIS A 108 1.98 -1.56 -15.74
C HIS A 108 1.91 -2.61 -14.65
N PHE A 109 1.76 -2.16 -13.41
CA PHE A 109 1.83 -2.99 -12.22
C PHE A 109 0.44 -3.17 -11.60
N CYS A 110 0.27 -4.27 -10.85
CA CYS A 110 -0.92 -4.48 -10.04
C CYS A 110 -0.80 -3.84 -8.65
N SER A 111 0.42 -3.68 -8.16
CA SER A 111 0.72 -3.09 -6.87
C SER A 111 1.94 -2.19 -6.99
N ILE A 112 1.82 -0.96 -6.51
CA ILE A 112 2.93 -0.01 -6.44
C ILE A 112 3.11 0.50 -5.01
N ASN A 113 4.35 0.54 -4.54
CA ASN A 113 4.76 1.12 -3.27
C ASN A 113 5.81 2.19 -3.58
N LEU A 114 5.45 3.47 -3.46
CA LEU A 114 6.23 4.59 -3.96
C LEU A 114 6.60 5.56 -2.84
N TYR A 115 7.87 5.95 -2.81
CA TYR A 115 8.32 7.15 -2.13
C TYR A 115 8.15 8.38 -3.05
N TYR A 116 7.79 9.54 -2.49
CA TYR A 116 7.73 10.77 -3.28
C TYR A 116 9.14 11.29 -3.56
N TYR A 117 9.50 11.33 -4.85
CA TYR A 117 10.77 11.85 -5.34
C TYR A 117 10.57 12.95 -6.40
N GLY A 118 9.62 13.84 -6.11
CA GLY A 118 9.28 14.95 -7.00
C GLY A 118 8.36 14.55 -8.15
N LYS A 119 8.44 15.31 -9.25
CA LYS A 119 7.50 15.20 -10.37
C LYS A 119 7.50 13.81 -11.01
N ILE A 120 8.64 13.13 -11.09
CA ILE A 120 8.73 11.81 -11.74
C ILE A 120 7.89 10.74 -11.02
N SER A 121 7.85 10.74 -9.68
CA SER A 121 6.99 9.84 -8.92
C SER A 121 5.50 10.13 -9.14
N HIS A 122 5.15 11.41 -9.28
CA HIS A 122 3.78 11.83 -9.58
C HIS A 122 3.36 11.41 -10.99
N ASP A 123 4.20 11.66 -12.00
CA ASP A 123 3.94 11.28 -13.39
C ASP A 123 3.81 9.77 -13.53
N PHE A 124 4.68 9.00 -12.86
CA PHE A 124 4.61 7.53 -12.85
C PHE A 124 3.31 7.05 -12.19
N LEU A 125 2.93 7.61 -11.03
CA LEU A 125 1.69 7.26 -10.36
C LEU A 125 0.45 7.56 -11.23
N GLU A 126 0.44 8.70 -11.89
CA GLU A 126 -0.63 9.09 -12.81
C GLU A 126 -0.73 8.16 -14.02
N ASP A 127 0.40 7.82 -14.65
CA ASP A 127 0.47 6.81 -15.71
C ASP A 127 -0.12 5.48 -15.25
N GLN A 128 0.28 4.97 -14.08
CA GLN A 128 -0.25 3.71 -13.56
C GLN A 128 -1.76 3.76 -13.32
N ILE A 129 -2.30 4.83 -12.73
CA ILE A 129 -3.74 4.97 -12.46
C ILE A 129 -4.56 5.04 -13.75
N ASN A 130 -4.05 5.77 -14.74
CA ASN A 130 -4.75 5.99 -16.00
C ASN A 130 -4.67 4.77 -16.91
N ASN A 131 -3.48 4.16 -17.02
CA ASN A 131 -3.18 3.20 -18.07
C ASN A 131 -3.09 1.75 -17.58
N SER A 132 -2.88 1.47 -16.28
CA SER A 132 -2.88 0.09 -15.77
C SER A 132 -4.31 -0.41 -15.53
N PRO A 133 -4.77 -1.46 -16.24
CA PRO A 133 -6.06 -2.08 -15.97
C PRO A 133 -6.01 -3.09 -14.81
N PHE A 134 -4.81 -3.36 -14.28
CA PHE A 134 -4.57 -4.35 -13.22
C PHE A 134 -4.19 -3.71 -11.89
N LEU A 135 -4.04 -2.37 -11.83
CA LEU A 135 -3.66 -1.69 -10.60
C LEU A 135 -4.74 -1.88 -9.53
N GLU A 136 -4.37 -2.59 -8.48
CA GLU A 136 -5.21 -2.94 -7.34
C GLU A 136 -4.73 -2.27 -6.07
N ARG A 137 -3.41 -2.05 -5.93
CA ARG A 137 -2.83 -1.50 -4.70
C ARG A 137 -1.88 -0.34 -4.97
N VAL A 138 -2.11 0.75 -4.26
CA VAL A 138 -1.21 1.91 -4.23
C VAL A 138 -0.81 2.18 -2.79
N LEU A 139 0.48 2.17 -2.51
CA LEU A 139 1.04 2.52 -1.22
C LEU A 139 1.97 3.73 -1.42
N LEU A 140 1.72 4.82 -0.68
CA LEU A 140 2.48 6.06 -0.78
C LEU A 140 3.26 6.35 0.52
N ARG A 141 4.51 6.76 0.37
CA ARG A 141 5.48 7.16 1.42
C ARG A 141 6.15 8.48 1.07
N GLY A 142 6.74 9.15 2.07
CA GLY A 142 7.41 10.45 1.86
C GLY A 142 6.43 11.60 1.61
N GLU A 143 6.91 12.81 1.36
CA GLU A 143 6.09 14.03 1.40
C GLU A 143 5.35 14.31 0.08
N TRP A 144 4.23 13.64 -0.16
CA TRP A 144 3.45 13.83 -1.38
C TRP A 144 2.71 15.18 -1.40
N PRO A 145 2.58 15.84 -2.57
CA PRO A 145 1.79 17.05 -2.71
C PRO A 145 0.30 16.76 -2.56
N GLN A 146 -0.46 17.73 -2.08
CA GLN A 146 -1.91 17.60 -1.87
C GLN A 146 -2.68 17.25 -3.16
N SER A 147 -2.14 17.61 -4.33
CA SER A 147 -2.72 17.25 -5.64
C SER A 147 -2.87 15.74 -5.85
N VAL A 148 -2.06 14.91 -5.19
CA VAL A 148 -2.14 13.44 -5.31
C VAL A 148 -3.48 12.89 -4.80
N LEU A 149 -4.16 13.60 -3.90
CA LEU A 149 -5.46 13.17 -3.38
C LEU A 149 -6.50 13.06 -4.50
N THR A 150 -6.47 13.96 -5.48
CA THR A 150 -7.37 13.88 -6.64
C THR A 150 -7.10 12.61 -7.44
N LEU A 151 -5.83 12.25 -7.66
CA LEU A 151 -5.46 10.99 -8.32
C LEU A 151 -5.92 9.76 -7.51
N MET A 152 -5.78 9.78 -6.19
CA MET A 152 -6.25 8.69 -5.32
C MET A 152 -7.77 8.52 -5.35
N ALA A 153 -8.51 9.63 -5.37
CA ALA A 153 -9.96 9.59 -5.56
C ALA A 153 -10.32 9.02 -6.93
N THR A 154 -9.69 9.47 -8.01
CA THR A 154 -9.88 8.93 -9.37
C THR A 154 -9.63 7.43 -9.42
N PHE A 155 -8.54 6.96 -8.82
CA PHE A 155 -8.21 5.54 -8.74
C PHE A 155 -9.29 4.74 -7.99
N CYS A 156 -9.70 5.19 -6.81
CA CYS A 156 -10.71 4.50 -6.02
C CYS A 156 -12.14 4.57 -6.56
N LEU A 157 -12.46 5.62 -7.33
CA LEU A 157 -13.79 5.88 -7.87
C LEU A 157 -13.95 5.49 -9.34
N LYS A 158 -12.88 4.95 -9.95
CA LYS A 158 -12.87 4.43 -11.34
C LYS A 158 -14.08 3.52 -11.54
N SER A 159 -14.78 3.70 -12.65
CA SER A 159 -16.00 2.93 -12.93
C SER A 159 -15.64 1.45 -13.09
N GLU A 160 -16.27 0.61 -12.29
CA GLU A 160 -16.22 -0.85 -12.42
C GLU A 160 -14.83 -1.48 -12.27
N PRO A 161 -14.16 -1.28 -11.13
CA PRO A 161 -12.97 -2.06 -10.87
C PRO A 161 -13.42 -3.53 -10.78
N ARG A 162 -12.81 -4.39 -11.62
CA ARG A 162 -13.09 -5.84 -11.58
C ARG A 162 -12.70 -6.46 -10.23
N ARG A 163 -11.82 -5.77 -9.49
CA ARG A 163 -11.23 -6.20 -8.22
C ARG A 163 -11.22 -5.04 -7.23
N PRO A 164 -11.32 -5.28 -5.92
CA PRO A 164 -11.23 -4.22 -4.94
C PRO A 164 -9.88 -3.49 -5.02
N VAL A 165 -9.93 -2.16 -5.00
CA VAL A 165 -8.71 -1.34 -4.99
C VAL A 165 -8.37 -0.89 -3.57
N SER A 166 -7.08 -0.74 -3.28
CA SER A 166 -6.57 -0.36 -1.96
C SER A 166 -5.56 0.76 -2.08
N VAL A 167 -5.80 1.85 -1.36
CA VAL A 167 -4.85 2.95 -1.17
C VAL A 167 -4.36 2.94 0.27
N GLU A 168 -3.04 2.96 0.46
CA GLU A 168 -2.41 3.00 1.77
C GLU A 168 -1.43 4.17 1.85
N LEU A 169 -1.75 5.16 2.68
CA LEU A 169 -0.89 6.30 2.96
C LEU A 169 -0.09 6.00 4.22
N ARG A 170 1.21 5.74 4.07
CA ARG A 170 2.10 5.43 5.19
C ARG A 170 2.57 6.69 5.91
N LYS A 171 3.23 6.49 7.05
CA LYS A 171 3.88 7.56 7.81
C LYS A 171 4.78 8.40 6.89
N GLY A 172 4.71 9.71 7.02
CA GLY A 172 5.50 10.67 6.24
C GLY A 172 4.76 11.33 5.07
N THR A 173 3.61 10.79 4.65
CA THR A 173 2.78 11.35 3.56
C THR A 173 2.36 12.80 3.75
N LYS A 174 2.18 13.27 4.99
CA LYS A 174 1.75 14.65 5.34
C LYS A 174 0.51 15.16 4.59
N LEU A 175 -0.26 14.26 3.94
CA LEU A 175 -1.48 14.60 3.22
C LEU A 175 -2.59 14.95 4.20
N ARG A 176 -3.26 16.08 3.98
CA ARG A 176 -4.41 16.48 4.79
C ARG A 176 -5.66 15.82 4.26
N ILE A 177 -6.04 14.69 4.86
CA ILE A 177 -7.32 14.03 4.61
C ILE A 177 -8.36 14.64 5.55
N ASP A 178 -9.21 15.50 4.99
CA ASP A 178 -10.31 16.08 5.73
C ASP A 178 -11.64 15.35 5.46
N ILE A 179 -12.68 15.77 6.17
CA ILE A 179 -14.02 15.20 6.03
C ILE A 179 -14.62 15.44 4.64
N ASN A 180 -14.24 16.52 3.95
CA ASN A 180 -14.76 16.84 2.63
C ASN A 180 -14.21 15.88 1.58
N TYR A 181 -12.92 15.57 1.65
CA TYR A 181 -12.31 14.54 0.82
C TYR A 181 -12.98 13.19 1.04
N LEU A 182 -13.18 12.77 2.30
CA LEU A 182 -13.86 11.49 2.59
C LEU A 182 -15.32 11.47 2.13
N ARG A 183 -16.03 12.61 2.19
CA ARG A 183 -17.40 12.75 1.72
C ARG A 183 -17.55 12.35 0.24
N THR A 184 -16.56 12.63 -0.60
CA THR A 184 -16.58 12.22 -2.02
C THR A 184 -16.79 10.72 -2.21
N PHE A 185 -16.18 9.88 -1.36
CA PHE A 185 -16.32 8.42 -1.41
C PHE A 185 -17.70 7.98 -0.96
N PHE A 186 -18.24 8.60 0.09
CA PHE A 186 -19.59 8.30 0.57
C PHE A 186 -20.67 8.70 -0.43
N ASP A 187 -20.50 9.85 -1.09
CA ASP A 187 -21.45 10.31 -2.11
C ASP A 187 -21.42 9.39 -3.33
N ALA A 188 -20.22 8.98 -3.77
CA ALA A 188 -20.09 7.97 -4.82
C ALA A 188 -20.70 6.61 -4.44
N TRP A 189 -20.50 6.17 -3.20
CA TRP A 189 -21.13 4.94 -2.67
C TRP A 189 -22.65 5.05 -2.64
N LYS A 190 -23.20 6.16 -2.14
CA LYS A 190 -24.66 6.41 -2.10
C LYS A 190 -25.26 6.43 -3.52
N ALA A 191 -24.56 7.03 -4.48
CA ALA A 191 -25.02 7.13 -5.85
C ALA A 191 -25.01 5.77 -6.58
N LYS A 192 -23.96 4.95 -6.37
CA LYS A 192 -23.76 3.69 -7.10
C LYS A 192 -24.23 2.43 -6.35
N GLY A 193 -24.51 2.55 -5.05
CA GLY A 193 -24.81 1.42 -4.15
C GLY A 193 -23.61 0.50 -3.86
N ARG A 194 -22.48 0.67 -4.54
CA ARG A 194 -21.25 -0.14 -4.40
C ARG A 194 -20.01 0.74 -4.38
N LEU A 195 -19.10 0.44 -3.47
CA LEU A 195 -17.76 1.02 -3.41
C LEU A 195 -16.78 -0.10 -3.05
N GLN A 196 -15.89 -0.45 -3.97
CA GLN A 196 -14.87 -1.48 -3.76
C GLN A 196 -13.49 -0.82 -3.59
N CYS A 197 -13.39 0.09 -2.62
CA CYS A 197 -12.14 0.77 -2.29
C CYS A 197 -11.85 0.63 -0.79
N LYS A 198 -10.58 0.38 -0.46
CA LYS A 198 -10.03 0.43 0.89
C LYS A 198 -9.04 1.59 0.99
N LEU A 199 -9.31 2.56 1.86
CA LEU A 199 -8.38 3.63 2.17
C LEU A 199 -7.81 3.45 3.58
N THR A 200 -6.50 3.27 3.69
CA THR A 200 -5.79 3.18 4.97
C THR A 200 -4.86 4.38 5.11
N VAL A 201 -4.92 5.06 6.25
CA VAL A 201 -4.08 6.22 6.55
C VAL A 201 -3.34 5.93 7.84
N GLN A 202 -2.01 5.82 7.76
CA GLN A 202 -1.16 5.74 8.93
C GLN A 202 -0.84 7.15 9.42
N GLY A 203 -1.42 7.52 10.55
CA GLY A 203 -1.24 8.87 11.10
C GLY A 203 -1.84 8.98 12.49
N LYS A 204 -2.03 10.23 12.92
CA LYS A 204 -2.72 10.51 14.18
C LYS A 204 -4.14 9.94 14.11
N PRO A 205 -4.65 9.32 15.18
CA PRO A 205 -6.02 8.86 15.23
C PRO A 205 -6.96 10.05 15.01
N LEU A 206 -8.02 9.84 14.22
CA LEU A 206 -9.07 10.83 14.04
C LEU A 206 -9.69 11.22 15.37
N HIS A 207 -10.05 12.50 15.50
CA HIS A 207 -10.73 13.00 16.67
C HIS A 207 -12.10 12.32 16.82
N VAL A 208 -12.63 12.26 18.05
CA VAL A 208 -13.85 11.47 18.36
C VAL A 208 -15.05 11.97 17.55
N GLU A 209 -15.22 13.28 17.38
CA GLU A 209 -16.30 13.90 16.62
C GLU A 209 -16.16 13.60 15.11
N GLU A 210 -14.95 13.64 14.55
CA GLU A 210 -14.71 13.27 13.15
C GLU A 210 -15.08 11.81 12.90
N ARG A 211 -14.70 10.92 13.83
CA ARG A 211 -15.07 9.50 13.77
C ARG A 211 -16.59 9.32 13.88
N ARG A 212 -17.28 10.08 14.73
CA ARG A 212 -18.75 10.07 14.82
C ARG A 212 -19.39 10.57 13.52
N ALA A 213 -18.87 11.65 12.94
CA ALA A 213 -19.36 12.19 11.67
C ALA A 213 -19.19 11.18 10.52
N LEU A 214 -18.04 10.51 10.42
CA LEU A 214 -17.81 9.44 9.45
C LEU A 214 -18.77 8.27 9.62
N LYS A 215 -18.99 7.82 10.87
CA LYS A 215 -19.99 6.78 11.17
C LYS A 215 -21.40 7.21 10.77
N ALA A 216 -21.76 8.49 10.96
CA ALA A 216 -23.07 9.00 10.55
C ALA A 216 -23.22 9.04 9.01
N MET A 217 -22.16 9.39 8.27
CA MET A 217 -22.18 9.41 6.80
C MET A 217 -22.33 8.02 6.17
N GLY A 218 -21.82 6.97 6.83
CA GLY A 218 -21.91 5.58 6.37
C GLY A 218 -23.22 4.86 6.71
N ARG A 219 -24.14 5.47 7.48
CA ARG A 219 -25.46 4.88 7.70
C ARG A 219 -26.25 5.00 6.40
N GLN A 220 -26.59 3.87 5.77
CA GLN A 220 -27.60 3.91 4.73
C GLN A 220 -28.86 4.54 5.33
N PRO A 221 -29.53 5.47 4.63
CA PRO A 221 -30.90 5.79 4.96
C PRO A 221 -31.62 4.45 4.91
N SER A 222 -32.10 3.97 6.07
CA SER A 222 -32.99 2.82 6.13
C SER A 222 -34.01 3.04 5.02
N PRO A 223 -34.26 2.07 4.13
CA PRO A 223 -35.23 2.24 3.06
C PRO A 223 -36.48 2.77 3.75
N SER A 224 -36.75 4.06 3.51
CA SER A 224 -37.90 4.74 4.08
C SER A 224 -39.03 3.81 3.73
N LYS A 225 -39.70 3.24 4.74
CA LYS A 225 -40.89 2.42 4.49
C LYS A 225 -41.76 3.34 3.67
N ALA A 226 -41.78 3.12 2.35
CA ALA A 226 -42.64 3.86 1.46
C ALA A 226 -44.00 3.78 2.14
N PRO A 227 -44.67 4.93 2.38
CA PRO A 227 -45.96 4.90 3.04
C PRO A 227 -46.77 3.86 2.31
N VAL A 228 -47.08 2.76 3.01
CA VAL A 228 -47.83 1.65 2.46
C VAL A 228 -49.12 2.31 2.03
N LEU A 229 -49.29 2.50 0.73
CA LEU A 229 -50.51 3.06 0.16
C LEU A 229 -51.59 2.13 0.69
N ALA A 230 -52.42 2.66 1.61
CA ALA A 230 -53.40 1.88 2.34
C ALA A 230 -54.24 1.14 1.29
N THR A 231 -54.01 -0.16 1.17
CA THR A 231 -54.82 -1.00 0.30
C THR A 231 -56.18 -1.09 0.98
N PRO A 232 -57.29 -0.78 0.29
CA PRO A 232 -58.62 -0.84 0.89
C PRO A 232 -58.87 -2.26 1.43
N ALA A 233 -59.38 -2.30 2.66
CA ALA A 233 -59.54 -3.50 3.47
C ALA A 233 -60.33 -4.60 2.74
N GLY A 234 -59.68 -5.74 2.51
CA GLY A 234 -60.35 -7.01 2.21
C GLY A 234 -60.63 -7.80 3.51
N PRO A 235 -61.63 -8.71 3.51
CA PRO A 235 -62.14 -9.31 4.74
C PRO A 235 -61.11 -10.21 5.45
N LEU A 236 -61.09 -10.07 6.78
CA LEU A 236 -60.30 -10.84 7.73
C LEU A 236 -60.55 -12.35 7.61
N VAL A 237 -59.49 -13.11 7.36
CA VAL A 237 -59.41 -14.55 7.67
C VAL A 237 -58.43 -14.70 8.82
N GLU A 238 -58.96 -15.11 9.98
CA GLU A 238 -58.19 -15.41 11.19
C GLU A 238 -57.19 -16.54 10.94
N LYS A 239 -55.95 -16.35 11.38
CA LYS A 239 -54.91 -17.38 11.41
C LYS A 239 -54.38 -17.53 12.84
N PRO A 240 -54.20 -18.77 13.35
CA PRO A 240 -53.93 -19.00 14.76
C PRO A 240 -52.47 -18.79 15.17
N ALA A 241 -52.32 -18.48 16.45
CA ALA A 241 -51.10 -18.11 17.15
C ALA A 241 -50.04 -19.23 17.20
N ALA A 242 -48.77 -18.83 17.06
CA ALA A 242 -47.60 -19.66 17.34
C ALA A 242 -46.87 -19.16 18.61
N PRO A 243 -46.26 -20.04 19.41
CA PRO A 243 -45.76 -19.72 20.73
C PRO A 243 -44.35 -19.10 20.73
N ALA A 244 -44.11 -18.31 21.78
CA ALA A 244 -42.88 -17.63 22.09
C ALA A 244 -41.70 -18.59 22.36
N SER A 245 -40.53 -18.29 21.79
CA SER A 245 -39.26 -18.92 22.14
C SER A 245 -38.34 -17.91 22.81
N ALA A 246 -37.76 -18.37 23.92
CA ALA A 246 -37.01 -17.61 24.90
C ALA A 246 -35.67 -17.05 24.40
N ALA A 247 -35.29 -15.94 25.02
CA ALA A 247 -34.04 -15.22 24.83
C ALA A 247 -32.90 -15.87 25.63
N SER A 248 -31.74 -16.06 24.99
CA SER A 248 -30.46 -16.36 25.65
C SER A 248 -29.52 -15.15 25.53
N LYS A 249 -29.07 -14.62 26.68
CA LYS A 249 -28.03 -13.57 26.81
C LYS A 249 -26.61 -14.20 26.87
N PRO A 250 -25.55 -13.40 26.65
CA PRO A 250 -24.29 -13.88 26.07
C PRO A 250 -23.19 -14.17 27.09
N GLU A 251 -22.44 -15.24 26.83
CA GLU A 251 -21.28 -15.73 27.59
C GLU A 251 -19.94 -15.13 27.11
N LYS A 252 -19.96 -14.00 26.38
CA LYS A 252 -18.78 -13.44 25.69
C LYS A 252 -18.06 -12.30 26.41
N GLU A 253 -18.48 -11.90 27.61
CA GLU A 253 -17.83 -10.80 28.36
C GLU A 253 -16.71 -11.26 29.30
N ALA A 254 -16.67 -12.55 29.68
CA ALA A 254 -15.67 -13.07 30.62
C ALA A 254 -14.30 -13.35 29.98
N GLU A 255 -14.23 -13.56 28.65
CA GLU A 255 -12.99 -13.92 27.97
C GLU A 255 -12.10 -12.69 27.66
N LYS A 256 -12.73 -11.52 27.48
CA LYS A 256 -12.01 -10.27 27.17
C LYS A 256 -11.25 -9.69 28.37
N GLN A 257 -11.75 -9.91 29.59
CA GLN A 257 -11.11 -9.44 30.82
C GLN A 257 -9.79 -10.21 31.13
N LYS A 258 -9.73 -11.50 30.77
CA LYS A 258 -8.54 -12.34 31.02
C LYS A 258 -7.34 -12.00 30.11
N GLU A 259 -7.60 -11.41 28.94
CA GLU A 259 -6.53 -11.07 27.98
C GLU A 259 -5.87 -9.72 28.31
N GLU A 260 -6.61 -8.77 28.89
CA GLU A 260 -6.06 -7.47 29.33
C GLU A 260 -5.12 -7.60 30.53
N ASP A 261 -5.45 -8.45 31.52
CA ASP A 261 -4.58 -8.70 32.69
C ASP A 261 -3.25 -9.38 32.32
N LYS A 262 -3.25 -10.22 31.27
CA LYS A 262 -2.03 -10.88 30.80
C LYS A 262 -1.06 -9.89 30.12
N LYS A 263 -1.61 -8.82 29.50
CA LYS A 263 -0.83 -7.77 28.85
C LYS A 263 -0.18 -6.81 29.84
N ALA A 264 -0.84 -6.53 30.97
CA ALA A 264 -0.28 -5.66 32.02
C ALA A 264 0.95 -6.27 32.71
N ARG A 265 1.08 -7.61 32.71
CA ARG A 265 2.19 -8.29 33.39
C ARG A 265 3.50 -8.33 32.58
N LEU A 266 3.46 -8.10 31.26
CA LEU A 266 4.66 -8.09 30.41
C LEU A 266 5.40 -6.75 30.34
N LEU A 267 4.83 -5.67 30.88
CA LEU A 267 5.41 -4.31 30.80
C LEU A 267 6.31 -3.92 31.99
N ARG A 268 6.74 -4.90 32.82
CA ARG A 268 7.44 -4.61 34.09
C ARG A 268 8.88 -5.10 34.22
N THR A 269 9.53 -5.45 33.12
CA THR A 269 10.94 -5.83 33.12
C THR A 269 11.70 -5.00 32.10
N GLU A 270 12.11 -3.80 32.51
CA GLU A 270 13.22 -3.09 31.87
C GLU A 270 14.46 -3.24 32.76
N PRO A 271 15.63 -3.60 32.20
CA PRO A 271 16.88 -3.65 32.93
C PRO A 271 17.45 -2.24 33.16
N GLU A 272 17.92 -1.98 34.38
CA GLU A 272 18.59 -0.72 34.74
C GLU A 272 19.89 -0.51 33.95
N ASP A 273 19.98 0.64 33.30
CA ASP A 273 21.13 1.11 32.55
C ASP A 273 22.36 1.33 33.44
N LYS A 274 23.46 0.66 33.09
CA LYS A 274 24.80 0.93 33.64
C LYS A 274 25.35 2.24 33.07
N LYS A 275 25.54 3.20 33.97
CA LYS A 275 26.24 4.48 33.78
C LYS A 275 27.67 4.27 33.22
N PRO A 276 28.07 4.90 32.10
CA PRO A 276 29.44 4.88 31.64
C PRO A 276 30.33 5.85 32.43
N ALA A 277 31.56 5.41 32.69
CA ALA A 277 32.58 6.14 33.43
C ALA A 277 33.11 7.34 32.61
N GLU A 278 33.19 8.47 33.29
CA GLU A 278 33.72 9.75 32.82
C GLU A 278 35.25 9.67 32.72
N LYS A 279 35.80 9.95 31.54
CA LYS A 279 37.24 9.94 31.26
C LYS A 279 37.74 11.38 31.25
N THR A 280 38.60 11.72 32.19
CA THR A 280 39.27 13.01 32.36
C THR A 280 40.19 13.33 31.17
N PRO A 281 40.26 14.58 30.69
CA PRO A 281 41.26 14.99 29.71
C PRO A 281 42.57 15.38 30.41
N GLU A 282 43.69 14.84 29.93
CA GLU A 282 45.02 15.43 30.14
C GLU A 282 45.18 16.63 29.21
N GLU A 283 45.68 17.72 29.79
CA GLU A 283 45.99 19.00 29.15
C GLU A 283 47.54 19.12 29.00
N PRO A 284 48.03 20.16 28.32
CA PRO A 284 48.65 20.15 26.99
C PRO A 284 50.13 19.78 26.91
#